data_AF-A0A851LZG4-F1
#
_entry.id   AF-A0A851LZG4-F1
#
_cell.length_a   1.000
_cell.length_b   1.000
_cell.length_c   1.000
_cell.angle_alpha   90.00
_cell.angle_beta   90.00
_cell.angle_gamma   90.00
#
_symmetry.space_group_name_H-M   'P 1'
#
loop_
_entity.id
_entity.type
_entity.pdbx_description
1 polymer ?
#
loop_
_entity_poly.entity_id
_entity_poly.type
_entity_poly.pdbx_seq_one_letter_code
_entity_poly.pdbx_strand_id
1 'polypeptide(L)' 'VTYTATNFIPLSGRDVIAVNPKTGEIRLMDALDFEEVSVFDFRIEARDKGTPPLSSHCKVVVEVLDVND' A
#
# COMPACT_ATOMS: atom_id res chain seq x y z
N VAL A 1 -1.73 17.68 -4.53
CA VAL A 1 -1.83 16.52 -3.63
C VAL A 1 -0.62 15.64 -3.86
N THR A 2 -0.06 15.08 -2.80
CA THR A 2 1.00 14.07 -2.81
C THR A 2 0.48 12.85 -2.06
N TYR A 3 0.71 11.67 -2.62
CA TYR A 3 0.30 10.40 -2.02
C TYR A 3 1.47 9.68 -1.36
N THR A 4 1.25 9.12 -0.18
CA THR A 4 2.22 8.28 0.53
C THR A 4 1.50 7.05 1.09
N ALA A 5 2.21 5.92 1.14
CA ALA A 5 1.71 4.68 1.70
C ALA A 5 2.51 4.36 2.96
N THR A 6 1.85 3.79 3.97
CA THR A 6 2.57 3.09 5.04
C THR A 6 3.18 1.81 4.49
N ASN A 7 4.42 1.53 4.85
CA ASN A 7 5.09 0.30 4.48
C ASN A 7 4.29 -0.92 4.96
N PHE A 8 4.26 -1.96 4.14
CA PHE A 8 3.79 -3.28 4.53
C PHE A 8 4.92 -4.27 4.31
N ILE A 9 5.36 -4.91 5.39
CA ILE A 9 6.49 -5.83 5.40
C ILE A 9 5.95 -7.20 5.83
N PRO A 10 5.80 -8.16 4.91
CA PRO A 10 5.40 -9.52 5.24
C PRO A 10 6.63 -10.28 5.81
N LEU A 11 6.47 -11.56 6.16
CA LEU A 11 7.50 -12.37 6.84
C LEU A 11 8.83 -12.46 6.08
N SER A 12 8.80 -12.32 4.75
CA SER A 12 9.95 -12.21 3.85
C SER A 12 10.81 -10.97 4.11
N GLY A 13 10.32 -10.00 4.89
CA GLY A 13 11.10 -8.88 5.41
C GLY A 13 11.35 -7.76 4.40
N ARG A 14 10.59 -7.71 3.30
CA ARG A 14 10.72 -6.67 2.26
C ARG A 14 9.46 -5.82 2.18
N ASP A 15 9.60 -4.55 1.86
CA ASP A 15 8.44 -3.72 1.55
C ASP A 15 7.94 -4.06 0.15
N VAL A 16 6.71 -4.55 0.07
CA VAL A 16 6.14 -5.05 -1.18
C VAL A 16 5.15 -4.07 -1.80
N ILE A 17 4.84 -2.95 -1.14
CA ILE A 17 3.88 -1.97 -1.65
C ILE A 17 4.59 -0.66 -2.00
N ALA A 18 4.27 -0.14 -3.19
CA ALA A 18 4.63 1.23 -3.57
C ALA A 18 3.39 2.00 -4.02
N VAL A 19 3.39 3.31 -3.74
CA VAL A 19 2.40 4.24 -4.28
C VAL A 19 3.08 5.32 -5.10
N ASN A 20 2.52 5.63 -6.26
CA ASN A 20 2.96 6.75 -7.07
C ASN A 20 2.53 8.06 -6.38
N PRO A 21 3.48 8.93 -5.97
CA PRO A 21 3.16 10.12 -5.20
C PRO A 21 2.34 11.17 -5.96
N LYS A 22 2.25 11.07 -7.30
CA LYS A 22 1.50 12.01 -8.15
C LYS A 22 0.11 11.49 -8.54
N THR A 23 -0.01 10.20 -8.81
CA THR A 23 -1.25 9.61 -9.34
C THR A 23 -2.04 8.82 -8.30
N GLY A 24 -1.39 8.39 -7.21
CA GLY A 24 -2.00 7.47 -6.23
C GLY A 24 -2.07 6.02 -6.72
N GLU A 25 -1.46 5.70 -7.87
CA GLU A 25 -1.38 4.32 -8.36
C GLU A 25 -0.60 3.44 -7.37
N ILE A 26 -1.20 2.33 -6.96
CA ILE A 26 -0.60 1.35 -6.05
C ILE A 26 -0.03 0.22 -6.89
N ARG A 27 1.19 -0.19 -6.58
CA ARG A 27 1.88 -1.31 -7.24
C ARG A 27 2.50 -2.25 -6.23
N LEU A 28 2.55 -3.51 -6.62
CA LEU A 28 3.30 -4.52 -5.94
C LEU A 28 4.77 -4.48 -6.43
N MET A 29 5.72 -4.49 -5.50
CA MET A 29 7.16 -4.39 -5.76
C MET A 29 7.85 -5.75 -5.83
N ASP A 30 7.29 -6.77 -5.19
CA ASP A 30 7.76 -8.16 -5.19
C ASP A 30 6.56 -9.10 -5.13
N ALA A 31 6.71 -10.36 -5.57
CA ALA A 31 5.61 -11.31 -5.53
C ALA A 31 5.11 -11.54 -4.09
N LEU A 32 3.80 -11.78 -3.96
CA LEU A 32 3.20 -12.21 -2.70
C LEU A 32 3.05 -13.71 -2.72
N ASP A 33 3.37 -14.34 -1.59
CA ASP A 33 3.16 -15.75 -1.33
C ASP A 33 1.89 -15.92 -0.48
N PHE A 34 0.93 -16.72 -0.95
CA PHE A 34 -0.37 -16.86 -0.29
C PHE A 34 -0.22 -17.52 1.08
N GLU A 35 0.67 -18.51 1.18
CA GLU A 35 1.04 -19.22 2.40
C GLU A 35 1.69 -18.30 3.45
N GLU A 36 2.33 -17.22 3.00
CA GLU A 36 2.92 -16.20 3.85
C GLU A 36 1.88 -15.20 4.34
N VAL A 37 1.03 -14.72 3.44
CA VAL A 37 -0.01 -13.72 3.73
C VAL A 37 -1.21 -13.86 2.79
N SER A 38 -2.37 -14.19 3.35
CA SER A 38 -3.63 -14.27 2.60
C SER A 38 -4.42 -12.97 2.60
N VAL A 39 -4.29 -12.15 3.64
CA VAL A 39 -4.95 -10.83 3.75
C VAL A 39 -4.04 -9.86 4.49
N PHE A 40 -3.92 -8.64 3.98
CA PHE A 40 -3.24 -7.55 4.69
C PHE A 40 -3.87 -6.19 4.40
N ASP A 41 -3.48 -5.20 5.21
CA ASP A 41 -3.93 -3.83 5.03
C ASP A 41 -2.82 -2.80 5.24
N PHE A 42 -2.99 -1.66 4.58
CA PHE A 42 -2.11 -0.51 4.73
C PHE A 42 -2.90 0.79 4.58
N ARG A 43 -2.28 1.93 4.93
CA ARG A 43 -2.89 3.25 4.80
C ARG A 43 -2.25 4.06 3.69
N ILE A 44 -3.10 4.81 2.98
CA ILE A 44 -2.67 5.88 2.09
C ILE A 44 -2.98 7.22 2.75
N GLU A 45 -2.01 8.14 2.76
CA GLU A 45 -2.21 9.55 3.07
C GLU A 45 -2.20 10.36 1.75
N ALA A 46 -3.19 11.24 1.59
CA ALA A 46 -3.22 12.25 0.55
C ALA A 46 -3.04 13.63 1.19
N ARG A 47 -1.92 14.30 0.91
CA ARG A 47 -1.58 15.61 1.47
C ARG A 47 -1.66 16.69 0.40
N ASP A 48 -2.39 17.76 0.64
CA ASP A 48 -2.45 18.89 -0.29
C ASP A 48 -1.21 19.79 -0.24
N LYS A 49 -1.23 20.90 -1.01
CA LYS A 49 -0.14 21.88 -1.04
C LYS A 49 -0.54 23.22 -0.39
N GLY A 50 -1.55 23.21 0.48
CA GLY A 50 -2.04 24.39 1.18
C GLY A 50 -1.08 24.88 2.25
N THR A 51 -1.41 26.03 2.84
CA THR A 51 -0.69 26.62 3.99
C THR A 51 -1.71 27.02 5.06
N PRO A 52 -1.92 26.24 6.13
CA PRO A 52 -1.26 24.97 6.41
C PRO A 52 -1.73 23.84 5.46
N PRO A 53 -0.91 22.81 5.22
CA PRO A 53 -1.31 21.66 4.42
C PRO A 53 -2.34 20.81 5.16
N LEU A 54 -3.36 20.34 4.44
CA LEU A 54 -4.34 19.39 4.94
C LEU A 54 -4.02 17.98 4.43
N SER A 55 -4.40 16.98 5.23
CA SER A 55 -4.23 15.57 4.89
C SER A 55 -5.53 14.79 5.10
N SER A 56 -5.72 13.75 4.30
CA SER A 56 -6.78 12.75 4.47
C SER A 56 -6.19 11.36 4.33
N HIS A 57 -6.81 10.37 4.97
CA HIS A 57 -6.31 9.00 5.04
C HIS A 57 -7.35 8.00 4.57
N CYS A 58 -6.90 6.92 3.93
CA CYS A 58 -7.73 5.79 3.53
C CYS A 58 -7.07 4.48 3.93
N LYS A 59 -7.88 3.49 4.32
CA LYS A 59 -7.43 2.10 4.57
C LYS A 59 -7.64 1.29 3.29
N VAL A 60 -6.60 0.60 2.84
CA VAL A 60 -6.66 -0.36 1.73
C VAL A 60 -6.52 -1.75 2.31
N VAL A 61 -7.45 -2.65 1.97
CA VAL A 61 -7.41 -4.07 2.32
C VAL A 61 -7.14 -4.84 1.05
N VAL A 62 -6.17 -5.75 1.10
CA VAL A 62 -5.76 -6.60 -0.02
C VAL A 62 -5.99 -8.05 0.38
N GLU A 63 -6.77 -8.75 -0.43
CA GLU A 63 -6.94 -10.21 -0.35
C GLU A 63 -6.04 -10.83 -1.44
N VAL A 64 -5.13 -11.70 -1.02
CA VAL A 64 -4.24 -12.44 -1.92
C VAL A 64 -4.99 -13.69 -2.36
N LEU A 65 -5.11 -13.87 -3.67
CA LEU A 65 -5.76 -15.05 -4.24
C LEU A 65 -4.74 -16.15 -4.43
N ASP A 66 -5.07 -17.35 -3.95
CA ASP A 66 -4.33 -18.56 -4.30
C ASP A 66 -4.58 -18.90 -5.77
N VAL A 67 -3.50 -19.06 -6.53
CA VAL A 67 -3.56 -19.38 -7.96
C VAL A 67 -3.53 -20.89 -8.22
N ASN A 68 -3.27 -21.69 -7.18
CA ASN A 68 -3.06 -23.13 -7.28
C ASN A 68 -4.26 -23.99 -6.81
N ASP A 69 -5.39 -23.38 -6.45
CA ASP A 69 -6.67 -24.07 -6.16
C ASP A 69 -7.57 -24.15 -7.43
#